data_AF-A0A848C078-F1
#
_entry.id   AF-A0A848C078-F1
#
_cell.length_a   1.000
_cell.length_b   1.000
_cell.length_c   1.000
_cell.angle_alpha   90.00
_cell.angle_beta   90.00
_cell.angle_gamma   90.00
#
_symmetry.space_group_name_H-M   'P 1'
#
loop_
_entity.id
_entity.type
_entity.pdbx_description
1 polymer ?
#
loop_
_entity_poly.entity_id
_entity_poly.type
_entity_poly.pdbx_seq_one_letter_code
_entity_poly.pdbx_strand_id
1 'polypeptide(L)'
;MKKIIYLLMILLVGCTAIEEKEDSPIIYDLAIVSTNNINGKIQEGIGYPRLATIIKDKEREHGKEKVLYLDAGGNFSGSNFSESTKGAGVAKVLNGVGLKVTTLGKGDFYYGAERIKELEKISNFKIVASNVKYRDGRDFVKPYLLGRAGNKRFAIIGIVSPELYSEIMDKKTKGELIIQEPILVIPNLVRLIKENNIDFIIALSSFGENTEWNATELAKNIPGIDLMVVSGQGKAMNQKMNNTYIIKEENSFGSIGVTKVDLKADKKSLNRIVHEKLKLSDIYIPENERKTTKESTIKEEITKGEDIYYKVQPGNTLYSLAREYNTTVDEIKRLNPNIEGNNIKVGETYKILEKKVDIIEKKVETETNKAKEMYENFDSIAVEMNDMENIPDNTLEVGKIDIPKDIEVEKLIETLK
;
A
#
# COMPACT_ATOMS: atom_id res chain seq x y z
N MET A 1 8.51 38.28 -73.66
CA MET A 1 9.15 37.13 -72.99
C MET A 1 9.51 37.32 -71.50
N LYS A 2 9.59 38.54 -70.91
CA LYS A 2 10.00 38.71 -69.49
C LYS A 2 8.88 38.78 -68.41
N LYS A 3 7.58 38.72 -68.76
CA LYS A 3 6.47 38.80 -67.79
C LYS A 3 5.79 37.46 -67.43
N ILE A 4 6.15 36.36 -68.08
CA ILE A 4 5.53 35.02 -67.84
C ILE A 4 6.34 34.19 -66.82
N ILE A 5 7.64 34.48 -66.64
CA ILE A 5 8.53 33.70 -65.76
C ILE A 5 8.25 33.97 -64.27
N TYR A 6 7.82 35.18 -63.89
CA TYR A 6 7.52 35.51 -62.49
C TYR A 6 6.25 34.84 -61.94
N LEU A 7 5.31 34.42 -62.81
CA LEU A 7 4.09 33.74 -62.37
C LEU A 7 4.32 32.24 -62.08
N LEU A 8 5.38 31.64 -62.63
CA LEU A 8 5.77 30.25 -62.32
C LEU A 8 6.62 30.12 -61.05
N MET A 9 7.31 31.19 -60.61
CA MET A 9 8.15 31.14 -59.39
C MET A 9 7.36 31.26 -58.08
N ILE A 10 6.11 31.73 -58.11
CA ILE A 10 5.27 31.86 -56.90
C ILE A 10 4.56 30.53 -56.55
N LEU A 11 4.46 29.60 -57.50
CA LEU A 11 3.89 28.24 -57.31
C LEU A 11 4.88 27.22 -56.71
N LEU A 12 6.09 27.66 -56.34
CA LEU A 12 7.14 26.85 -55.71
C LEU A 12 7.45 27.27 -54.26
N VAL A 13 6.61 28.11 -53.64
CA VAL A 13 6.57 28.21 -52.18
C VAL A 13 6.04 26.87 -51.67
N GLY A 14 6.95 26.04 -51.17
CA GLY A 14 6.65 24.68 -50.78
C GLY A 14 5.48 24.63 -49.82
N CYS A 15 4.39 23.98 -50.26
CA CYS A 15 3.49 23.32 -49.35
C CYS A 15 4.26 22.17 -48.71
N THR A 16 5.08 22.50 -47.70
CA THR A 16 5.35 21.54 -46.64
C THR A 16 3.99 21.29 -46.02
N ALA A 17 3.35 20.20 -46.45
CA ALA A 17 2.31 19.60 -45.66
C ALA A 17 2.91 19.45 -44.27
N ILE A 18 2.39 20.23 -43.32
CA ILE A 18 2.53 19.90 -41.93
C ILE A 18 1.72 18.62 -41.83
N GLU A 19 2.40 17.48 -41.96
CA GLU A 19 1.94 16.25 -41.31
C GLU A 19 1.88 16.62 -39.83
N GLU A 20 0.71 17.13 -39.41
CA GLU A 20 0.23 16.86 -38.08
C GLU A 20 0.31 15.34 -37.97
N LYS A 21 1.34 14.89 -37.24
CA LYS A 21 1.28 13.56 -36.67
C LYS A 21 0.01 13.56 -35.83
N GLU A 22 -1.04 12.94 -36.35
CA GLU A 22 -2.02 12.32 -35.49
C GLU A 22 -1.22 11.42 -34.54
N ASP A 23 -0.98 11.93 -33.34
CA ASP A 23 -0.33 11.19 -32.27
C ASP A 23 -1.21 9.97 -32.03
N SER A 24 -0.78 8.84 -32.59
CA SER A 24 -1.53 7.60 -32.56
C SER A 24 -1.88 7.31 -31.10
N PRO A 25 -3.15 7.07 -30.78
CA PRO A 25 -3.65 7.15 -29.40
C PRO A 25 -2.80 6.26 -28.49
N ILE A 26 -2.21 6.87 -27.46
CA ILE A 26 -1.22 6.21 -26.60
C ILE A 26 -1.85 5.01 -25.92
N ILE A 27 -1.43 3.81 -26.34
CA ILE A 27 -1.94 2.54 -25.81
C ILE A 27 -1.13 2.17 -24.58
N TYR A 28 -1.70 2.42 -23.41
CA TYR A 28 -1.15 1.95 -22.14
C TYR A 28 -1.33 0.43 -22.00
N ASP A 29 -0.29 -0.25 -21.53
CA ASP A 29 -0.28 -1.70 -21.31
C ASP A 29 -0.83 -2.10 -19.95
N LEU A 30 -0.62 -1.24 -18.96
CA LEU A 30 -1.05 -1.43 -17.58
C LEU A 30 -1.71 -0.17 -17.05
N ALA A 31 -2.74 -0.36 -16.23
CA ALA A 31 -3.27 0.63 -15.32
C ALA A 31 -3.11 0.10 -13.88
N ILE A 32 -2.23 0.74 -13.13
CA ILE A 32 -1.91 0.39 -11.75
C ILE A 32 -2.75 1.26 -10.82
N VAL A 33 -3.68 0.64 -10.09
CA VAL A 33 -4.32 1.27 -8.93
C VAL A 33 -3.36 1.07 -7.74
N SER A 34 -3.06 2.13 -7.00
CA SER A 34 -2.07 2.08 -5.91
C SER A 34 -2.55 2.71 -4.61
N THR A 35 -2.20 2.07 -3.50
CA THR A 35 -2.37 2.58 -2.12
C THR A 35 -1.09 2.43 -1.30
N ASN A 36 -1.08 3.05 -0.12
CA ASN A 36 -0.03 2.85 0.87
C ASN A 36 -0.50 3.15 2.30
N ASN A 37 0.06 2.43 3.27
CA ASN A 37 -0.06 2.69 4.70
C ASN A 37 -1.51 2.91 5.14
N ILE A 38 -2.37 1.94 4.83
CA ILE A 38 -3.80 1.96 5.16
C ILE A 38 -4.01 1.80 6.68
N ASN A 39 -3.04 1.23 7.41
CA ASN A 39 -3.09 0.98 8.86
C ASN A 39 -4.32 0.18 9.30
N GLY A 40 -4.74 -0.79 8.47
CA GLY A 40 -5.89 -1.65 8.76
C GLY A 40 -7.24 -0.94 8.86
N LYS A 41 -7.34 0.33 8.43
CA LYS A 41 -8.56 1.14 8.51
C LYS A 41 -9.51 0.76 7.37
N ILE A 42 -10.77 0.46 7.70
CA ILE A 42 -11.72 -0.09 6.72
C ILE A 42 -12.51 1.00 5.96
N GLN A 43 -12.93 2.05 6.67
CA GLN A 43 -13.89 3.05 6.18
C GLN A 43 -13.37 4.49 6.18
N GLU A 44 -12.18 4.76 6.72
CA GLU A 44 -11.58 6.10 6.70
C GLU A 44 -11.21 6.53 5.27
N GLY A 45 -11.21 7.85 5.05
CA GLY A 45 -10.90 8.45 3.75
C GLY A 45 -11.81 7.93 2.63
N ILE A 46 -11.21 7.46 1.55
CA ILE A 46 -11.93 6.79 0.45
C ILE A 46 -12.51 5.45 0.90
N GLY A 47 -11.74 4.63 1.63
CA GLY A 47 -12.14 3.33 2.15
C GLY A 47 -12.21 2.20 1.11
N TYR A 48 -12.15 0.95 1.57
CA TYR A 48 -12.16 -0.24 0.70
C TYR A 48 -13.36 -0.36 -0.26
N PRO A 49 -14.61 0.00 0.13
CA PRO A 49 -15.75 -0.11 -0.79
C PRO A 49 -15.61 0.79 -2.03
N ARG A 50 -15.11 2.02 -1.86
CA ARG A 50 -14.90 2.95 -2.98
C ARG A 50 -13.65 2.60 -3.78
N LEU A 51 -12.58 2.12 -3.14
CA LEU A 51 -11.44 1.50 -3.83
C LEU A 51 -11.91 0.37 -4.76
N ALA A 52 -12.77 -0.52 -4.28
CA ALA A 52 -13.30 -1.62 -5.10
C ALA A 52 -14.12 -1.13 -6.31
N THR A 53 -14.86 -0.03 -6.17
CA THR A 53 -15.52 0.63 -7.30
C THR A 53 -14.50 1.21 -8.27
N ILE A 54 -13.50 1.96 -7.79
CA ILE A 54 -12.43 2.55 -8.63
C ILE A 54 -11.69 1.47 -9.42
N ILE A 55 -11.34 0.35 -8.79
CA ILE A 55 -10.70 -0.80 -9.47
C ILE A 55 -11.62 -1.33 -10.57
N LYS A 56 -12.89 -1.63 -10.27
CA LYS A 56 -13.87 -2.11 -11.26
C LYS A 56 -14.12 -1.11 -12.39
N ASP A 57 -14.04 0.19 -12.12
CA ASP A 57 -14.19 1.24 -13.12
C ASP A 57 -13.01 1.22 -14.09
N LYS A 58 -11.78 1.08 -13.58
CA LYS A 58 -10.58 0.92 -14.41
C LYS A 58 -10.52 -0.42 -15.13
N GLU A 59 -11.03 -1.51 -14.54
CA GLU A 59 -11.22 -2.80 -15.23
C GLU A 59 -12.15 -2.66 -16.44
N ARG A 60 -13.21 -1.84 -16.35
CA ARG A 60 -14.11 -1.52 -17.47
C ARG A 60 -13.48 -0.56 -18.49
N GLU A 61 -12.66 0.40 -18.05
CA GLU A 61 -12.00 1.39 -18.92
C GLU A 61 -10.87 0.79 -19.77
N HIS A 62 -10.08 -0.14 -19.21
CA HIS A 62 -8.82 -0.60 -19.82
C HIS A 62 -8.80 -2.08 -20.21
N GLY A 63 -9.75 -2.88 -19.71
CA GLY A 63 -9.70 -4.33 -19.71
C GLY A 63 -9.12 -4.86 -18.40
N LYS A 64 -9.81 -5.84 -17.80
CA LYS A 64 -9.41 -6.44 -16.52
C LYS A 64 -8.00 -7.04 -16.58
N GLU A 65 -7.60 -7.55 -17.74
CA GLU A 65 -6.28 -8.13 -18.03
C GLU A 65 -5.14 -7.11 -18.11
N LYS A 66 -5.41 -5.82 -17.84
CA LYS A 66 -4.40 -4.74 -17.77
C LYS A 66 -4.42 -3.99 -16.44
N VAL A 67 -5.33 -4.34 -15.52
CA VAL A 67 -5.48 -3.63 -14.25
C VAL A 67 -4.80 -4.40 -13.13
N LEU A 68 -3.93 -3.71 -12.38
CA LEU A 68 -3.27 -4.24 -11.20
C LEU A 68 -3.58 -3.33 -10.02
N TYR A 69 -4.13 -3.89 -8.94
CA TYR A 69 -4.12 -3.22 -7.64
C TYR A 69 -2.84 -3.63 -6.89
N LEU A 70 -1.98 -2.65 -6.60
CA LEU A 70 -0.72 -2.80 -5.89
C LEU A 70 -0.72 -1.91 -4.63
N ASP A 71 0.03 -2.30 -3.61
CA ASP A 71 0.11 -1.53 -2.36
C ASP A 71 1.53 -1.48 -1.77
N ALA A 72 1.92 -0.35 -1.17
CA ALA A 72 3.29 -0.15 -0.65
C ALA A 72 3.49 -0.49 0.85
N GLY A 73 2.64 -1.35 1.42
CA GLY A 73 2.76 -1.89 2.77
C GLY A 73 2.15 -1.03 3.88
N GLY A 74 2.19 -1.53 5.12
CA GLY A 74 1.58 -0.89 6.30
C GLY A 74 0.08 -1.15 6.38
N ASN A 75 -0.33 -2.42 6.37
CA ASN A 75 -1.73 -2.84 6.27
C ASN A 75 -2.24 -3.58 7.51
N PHE A 76 -1.41 -4.43 8.13
CA PHE A 76 -1.93 -5.48 9.00
C PHE A 76 -2.16 -5.05 10.47
N SER A 77 -1.78 -3.84 10.85
CA SER A 77 -1.99 -3.24 12.19
C SER A 77 -2.39 -1.76 12.12
N GLY A 78 -2.72 -1.14 13.26
CA GLY A 78 -2.97 0.31 13.36
C GLY A 78 -4.44 0.73 13.43
N SER A 79 -5.34 -0.25 13.55
CA SER A 79 -6.77 -0.05 13.82
C SER A 79 -7.32 -1.14 14.74
N ASN A 80 -8.35 -0.84 15.52
CA ASN A 80 -9.04 -1.81 16.39
C ASN A 80 -9.47 -3.09 15.64
N PHE A 81 -9.85 -2.98 14.35
CA PHE A 81 -10.24 -4.12 13.52
C PHE A 81 -9.05 -5.00 13.10
N SER A 82 -7.94 -4.36 12.76
CA SER A 82 -6.70 -5.07 12.44
C SER A 82 -6.08 -5.72 13.68
N GLU A 83 -6.20 -5.09 14.84
CA GLU A 83 -5.70 -5.60 16.12
C GLU A 83 -6.52 -6.77 16.67
N SER A 84 -7.86 -6.68 16.66
CA SER A 84 -8.72 -7.77 17.10
C SER A 84 -8.59 -9.04 16.25
N THR A 85 -8.26 -8.89 14.96
CA THR A 85 -8.07 -10.01 14.03
C THR A 85 -6.60 -10.36 13.77
N LYS A 86 -5.65 -9.67 14.41
CA LYS A 86 -4.19 -9.76 14.13
C LYS A 86 -3.90 -9.75 12.61
N GLY A 87 -4.46 -8.79 11.89
CA GLY A 87 -4.34 -8.61 10.44
C GLY A 87 -5.19 -9.53 9.55
N ALA A 88 -5.76 -10.65 10.04
CA ALA A 88 -6.45 -11.61 9.18
C ALA A 88 -7.77 -11.06 8.59
N GLY A 89 -8.47 -10.18 9.32
CA GLY A 89 -9.62 -9.47 8.78
C GLY A 89 -9.23 -8.56 7.62
N VAL A 90 -8.08 -7.89 7.72
CA VAL A 90 -7.56 -7.01 6.66
C VAL A 90 -7.14 -7.82 5.43
N ALA A 91 -6.45 -8.95 5.62
CA ALA A 91 -6.09 -9.85 4.52
C ALA A 91 -7.32 -10.36 3.74
N LYS A 92 -8.40 -10.75 4.45
CA LYS A 92 -9.68 -11.14 3.80
C LYS A 92 -10.31 -9.99 3.01
N VAL A 93 -10.26 -8.75 3.54
CA VAL A 93 -10.75 -7.56 2.80
C VAL A 93 -9.88 -7.28 1.56
N LEU A 94 -8.56 -7.37 1.67
CA LEU A 94 -7.61 -7.19 0.56
C LEU A 94 -7.79 -8.24 -0.55
N ASN A 95 -8.08 -9.49 -0.20
CA ASN A 95 -8.50 -10.52 -1.15
C ASN A 95 -9.79 -10.11 -1.88
N GLY A 96 -10.80 -9.64 -1.14
CA GLY A 96 -12.11 -9.27 -1.67
C GLY A 96 -12.09 -8.06 -2.61
N VAL A 97 -11.21 -7.08 -2.38
CA VAL A 97 -11.01 -5.95 -3.31
C VAL A 97 -10.02 -6.25 -4.45
N GLY A 98 -9.41 -7.44 -4.47
CA GLY A 98 -8.57 -7.90 -5.57
C GLY A 98 -7.13 -7.37 -5.58
N LEU A 99 -6.52 -7.15 -4.41
CA LEU A 99 -5.08 -6.86 -4.31
C LEU A 99 -4.27 -7.92 -5.09
N LYS A 100 -3.19 -7.51 -5.75
CA LYS A 100 -2.28 -8.42 -6.48
C LYS A 100 -0.95 -8.58 -5.76
N VAL A 101 -0.29 -7.49 -5.41
CA VAL A 101 1.00 -7.51 -4.72
C VAL A 101 1.07 -6.37 -3.70
N THR A 102 1.59 -6.67 -2.50
CA THR A 102 2.02 -5.66 -1.52
C THR A 102 3.45 -5.93 -1.06
N THR A 103 4.12 -4.93 -0.48
CA THR A 103 5.37 -5.11 0.27
C THR A 103 5.09 -5.11 1.77
N LEU A 104 6.07 -5.54 2.57
CA LEU A 104 6.04 -5.31 4.01
C LEU A 104 6.36 -3.84 4.32
N GLY A 105 5.70 -3.29 5.33
CA GLY A 105 5.91 -1.93 5.81
C GLY A 105 5.68 -1.74 7.30
N LYS A 106 5.58 -0.47 7.72
CA LYS A 106 5.45 -0.07 9.12
C LYS A 106 4.25 -0.76 9.78
N GLY A 107 4.46 -1.42 10.92
CA GLY A 107 3.43 -2.14 11.67
C GLY A 107 3.10 -3.54 11.16
N ASP A 108 3.48 -3.93 9.94
CA ASP A 108 3.19 -5.30 9.44
C ASP A 108 3.93 -6.38 10.27
N PHE A 109 5.06 -6.01 10.89
CA PHE A 109 5.83 -6.87 11.79
C PHE A 109 5.30 -6.92 13.24
N TYR A 110 4.28 -6.14 13.59
CA TYR A 110 3.79 -5.96 14.97
C TYR A 110 3.34 -7.25 15.69
N TYR A 111 2.95 -8.29 14.93
CA TYR A 111 2.57 -9.60 15.45
C TYR A 111 3.65 -10.69 15.30
N GLY A 112 4.83 -10.35 14.76
CA GLY A 112 5.93 -11.29 14.53
C GLY A 112 5.95 -11.95 13.15
N ALA A 113 7.10 -12.56 12.82
CA ALA A 113 7.38 -13.14 11.49
C ALA A 113 6.43 -14.29 11.12
N GLU A 114 6.14 -15.19 12.05
CA GLU A 114 5.21 -16.30 11.84
C GLU A 114 3.81 -15.82 11.47
N ARG A 115 3.34 -14.71 12.05
CA ARG A 115 2.03 -14.17 11.70
C ARG A 115 1.99 -13.65 10.25
N ILE A 116 3.08 -13.06 9.75
CA ILE A 116 3.18 -12.69 8.33
C ILE A 116 3.08 -13.94 7.44
N LYS A 117 3.65 -15.08 7.86
CA LYS A 117 3.53 -16.35 7.14
C LYS A 117 2.14 -16.97 7.17
N GLU A 118 1.41 -16.84 8.29
CA GLU A 118 -0.01 -17.20 8.35
C GLU A 118 -0.85 -16.29 7.43
N LEU A 119 -0.57 -14.98 7.41
CA LEU A 119 -1.26 -14.03 6.53
C LEU A 119 -0.95 -14.29 5.05
N GLU A 120 0.28 -14.66 4.69
CA GLU A 120 0.67 -15.06 3.33
C GLU A 120 -0.12 -16.29 2.85
N LYS A 121 -0.36 -17.28 3.73
CA LYS A 121 -1.14 -18.50 3.40
C LYS A 121 -2.62 -18.22 3.11
N ILE A 122 -3.24 -17.26 3.79
CA ILE A 122 -4.66 -16.90 3.58
C ILE A 122 -4.86 -15.82 2.50
N SER A 123 -3.79 -15.35 1.86
CA SER A 123 -3.82 -14.25 0.90
C SER A 123 -3.79 -14.75 -0.55
N ASN A 124 -4.75 -14.27 -1.35
CA ASN A 124 -4.76 -14.46 -2.80
C ASN A 124 -3.76 -13.52 -3.50
N PHE A 125 -3.38 -12.43 -2.84
CA PHE A 125 -2.28 -11.55 -3.24
C PHE A 125 -0.92 -12.10 -2.77
N LYS A 126 0.16 -11.58 -3.33
CA LYS A 126 1.53 -11.93 -2.93
C LYS A 126 2.17 -10.81 -2.10
N ILE A 127 3.01 -11.20 -1.15
CA ILE A 127 3.84 -10.28 -0.38
C ILE A 127 5.27 -10.37 -0.94
N VAL A 128 5.89 -9.23 -1.25
CA VAL A 128 7.28 -9.18 -1.74
C VAL A 128 8.17 -8.34 -0.85
N ALA A 129 9.41 -8.77 -0.63
CA ALA A 129 10.45 -7.99 0.05
C ALA A 129 11.83 -8.56 -0.29
N SER A 130 12.63 -7.81 -1.07
CA SER A 130 13.92 -8.28 -1.57
C SER A 130 15.07 -8.19 -0.57
N ASN A 131 14.95 -7.33 0.43
CA ASN A 131 15.99 -7.08 1.42
C ASN A 131 15.59 -7.53 2.84
N VAL A 132 14.50 -8.29 3.01
CA VAL A 132 14.12 -8.92 4.29
C VAL A 132 14.49 -10.41 4.22
N LYS A 133 15.37 -10.85 5.12
CA LYS A 133 15.92 -12.20 5.13
C LYS A 133 15.90 -12.81 6.51
N TYR A 134 15.94 -14.14 6.56
CA TYR A 134 16.37 -14.87 7.76
C TYR A 134 17.88 -14.66 7.97
N ARG A 135 18.36 -14.83 9.22
CA ARG A 135 19.81 -14.72 9.54
C ARG A 135 20.72 -15.68 8.77
N ASP A 136 20.19 -16.79 8.25
CA ASP A 136 20.91 -17.74 7.40
C ASP A 136 21.03 -17.30 5.92
N GLY A 137 20.48 -16.13 5.57
CA GLY A 137 20.55 -15.53 4.24
C GLY A 137 19.38 -15.90 3.31
N ARG A 138 18.51 -16.83 3.70
CA ARG A 138 17.28 -17.15 2.94
C ARG A 138 16.33 -15.95 2.91
N ASP A 139 15.65 -15.77 1.79
CA ASP A 139 14.61 -14.74 1.65
C ASP A 139 13.45 -15.01 2.60
N PHE A 140 12.95 -13.97 3.26
CA PHE A 140 11.81 -14.12 4.17
C PHE A 140 10.50 -14.31 3.40
N VAL A 141 10.27 -13.50 2.37
CA VAL A 141 9.17 -13.61 1.39
C VAL A 141 9.78 -13.47 -0.01
N LYS A 142 9.01 -13.65 -1.10
CA LYS A 142 9.59 -13.58 -2.44
C LYS A 142 10.26 -12.21 -2.69
N PRO A 143 11.50 -12.14 -3.20
CA PRO A 143 12.18 -10.87 -3.39
C PRO A 143 11.56 -10.02 -4.50
N TYR A 144 11.04 -10.69 -5.53
CA TYR A 144 10.35 -10.09 -6.67
C TYR A 144 9.33 -11.06 -7.27
N LEU A 145 8.49 -10.52 -8.16
CA LEU A 145 7.59 -11.28 -9.03
C LEU A 145 7.76 -10.81 -10.47
N LEU A 146 7.58 -11.73 -11.42
CA LEU A 146 7.56 -11.43 -12.84
C LEU A 146 6.12 -11.42 -13.35
N GLY A 147 5.77 -10.43 -14.16
CA GLY A 147 4.46 -10.29 -14.77
C GLY A 147 4.52 -10.01 -16.27
N ARG A 148 3.41 -10.23 -16.95
CA ARG A 148 3.31 -10.09 -18.41
C ARG A 148 2.04 -9.37 -18.84
N ALA A 149 2.19 -8.38 -19.73
CA ALA A 149 1.11 -7.68 -20.41
C ALA A 149 1.29 -7.85 -21.93
N GLY A 150 0.46 -8.70 -22.56
CA GLY A 150 0.62 -9.06 -23.97
C GLY A 150 1.95 -9.78 -24.24
N ASN A 151 2.87 -9.14 -24.95
CA ASN A 151 4.24 -9.63 -25.16
C ASN A 151 5.31 -8.90 -24.32
N LYS A 152 4.91 -7.94 -23.49
CA LYS A 152 5.78 -7.10 -22.67
C LYS A 152 5.88 -7.71 -21.26
N ARG A 153 7.06 -7.66 -20.65
CA ARG A 153 7.35 -8.30 -19.36
C ARG A 153 7.85 -7.29 -18.35
N PHE A 154 7.29 -7.31 -17.15
CA PHE A 154 7.66 -6.42 -16.07
C PHE A 154 8.03 -7.21 -14.82
N ALA A 155 8.74 -6.56 -13.89
CA ALA A 155 9.01 -7.09 -12.57
C ALA A 155 8.42 -6.18 -11.49
N ILE A 156 7.96 -6.77 -10.39
CA ILE A 156 7.58 -6.07 -9.16
C ILE A 156 8.56 -6.51 -8.07
N ILE A 157 9.33 -5.56 -7.51
CA ILE A 157 10.26 -5.79 -6.39
C ILE A 157 9.70 -5.17 -5.11
N GLY A 158 9.93 -5.81 -3.95
CA GLY A 158 9.62 -5.21 -2.64
C GLY A 158 10.86 -4.61 -1.99
N ILE A 159 10.75 -3.43 -1.38
CA ILE A 159 11.85 -2.76 -0.65
C ILE A 159 11.33 -2.30 0.71
N VAL A 160 12.02 -2.69 1.77
CA VAL A 160 11.66 -2.35 3.17
C VAL A 160 12.79 -1.52 3.77
N SER A 161 12.49 -0.36 4.36
CA SER A 161 13.55 0.47 4.95
C SER A 161 14.20 -0.20 6.16
N PRO A 162 15.55 -0.20 6.27
CA PRO A 162 16.28 -0.62 7.47
C PRO A 162 15.85 0.10 8.76
N GLU A 163 15.19 1.26 8.69
CA GLU A 163 14.62 1.94 9.87
C GLU A 163 13.60 1.08 10.63
N LEU A 164 12.91 0.17 9.92
CA LEU A 164 11.97 -0.78 10.52
C LEU A 164 12.68 -1.95 11.25
N TYR A 165 14.02 -1.94 11.34
CA TYR A 165 14.80 -2.90 12.11
C TYR A 165 14.39 -2.96 13.60
N SER A 166 13.95 -1.83 14.17
CA SER A 166 13.41 -1.79 15.54
C SER A 166 12.15 -2.64 15.71
N GLU A 167 11.24 -2.62 14.73
CA GLU A 167 10.01 -3.43 14.74
C GLU A 167 10.30 -4.93 14.56
N ILE A 168 11.33 -5.29 13.77
CA ILE A 168 11.75 -6.69 13.60
C ILE A 168 12.74 -7.21 14.66
N MET A 169 13.15 -6.38 15.62
CA MET A 169 14.00 -6.78 16.75
C MET A 169 13.24 -6.86 18.08
N ASP A 170 11.96 -6.49 18.12
CA ASP A 170 11.10 -6.75 19.28
C ASP A 170 10.95 -8.26 19.53
N LYS A 171 10.68 -8.63 20.79
CA LYS A 171 10.67 -10.02 21.30
C LYS A 171 9.77 -10.99 20.52
N LYS A 172 8.83 -10.48 19.72
CA LYS A 172 7.83 -11.26 18.94
C LYS A 172 8.39 -11.89 17.67
N THR A 173 9.38 -11.28 17.01
CA THR A 173 10.09 -11.89 15.86
C THR A 173 11.23 -12.81 16.28
N LYS A 174 11.52 -12.88 17.59
CA LYS A 174 12.69 -13.54 18.20
C LYS A 174 14.03 -13.07 17.62
N GLY A 175 14.05 -11.96 16.89
CA GLY A 175 15.23 -11.46 16.17
C GLY A 175 15.72 -12.36 15.04
N GLU A 176 14.88 -13.26 14.51
CA GLU A 176 15.24 -14.24 13.45
C GLU A 176 15.46 -13.61 12.06
N LEU A 177 14.89 -12.42 11.85
CA LEU A 177 14.98 -11.65 10.61
C LEU A 177 16.08 -10.58 10.66
N ILE A 178 16.52 -10.18 9.47
CA ILE A 178 17.35 -9.01 9.21
C ILE A 178 16.75 -8.21 8.05
N ILE A 179 16.88 -6.88 8.10
CA ILE A 179 16.66 -6.02 6.93
C ILE A 179 18.04 -5.60 6.45
N GLN A 180 18.39 -5.96 5.21
CA GLN A 180 19.64 -5.57 4.58
C GLN A 180 19.53 -4.16 3.98
N GLU A 181 20.63 -3.43 3.97
CA GLU A 181 20.73 -2.12 3.33
C GLU A 181 20.34 -2.20 1.83
N PRO A 182 19.32 -1.46 1.35
CA PRO A 182 18.84 -1.59 -0.03
C PRO A 182 19.93 -1.37 -1.09
N ILE A 183 20.88 -0.46 -0.83
CA ILE A 183 21.98 -0.18 -1.76
C ILE A 183 22.92 -1.38 -2.00
N LEU A 184 22.96 -2.36 -1.09
CA LEU A 184 23.78 -3.58 -1.24
C LEU A 184 23.05 -4.68 -2.04
N VAL A 185 21.72 -4.70 -1.99
CA VAL A 185 20.89 -5.79 -2.53
C VAL A 185 20.29 -5.42 -3.89
N ILE A 186 19.62 -4.27 -3.97
CA ILE A 186 18.77 -3.90 -5.10
C ILE A 186 19.55 -3.71 -6.41
N PRO A 187 20.77 -3.14 -6.47
CA PRO A 187 21.50 -3.00 -7.74
C PRO A 187 21.77 -4.34 -8.43
N ASN A 188 22.15 -5.37 -7.65
CA ASN A 188 22.37 -6.72 -8.18
C ASN A 188 21.07 -7.37 -8.64
N LEU A 189 19.99 -7.21 -7.88
CA LEU A 189 18.66 -7.70 -8.25
C LEU A 189 18.14 -7.04 -9.54
N VAL A 190 18.26 -5.71 -9.65
CA VAL A 190 17.89 -4.94 -10.85
C VAL A 190 18.71 -5.37 -12.06
N ARG A 191 20.00 -5.70 -11.90
CA ARG A 191 20.83 -6.26 -12.97
C ARG A 191 20.30 -7.63 -13.42
N LEU A 192 20.11 -8.57 -12.49
CA LEU A 192 19.59 -9.91 -12.77
C LEU A 192 18.22 -9.88 -13.48
N ILE A 193 17.32 -9.02 -13.02
CA ILE A 193 15.99 -8.82 -13.62
C ILE A 193 16.12 -8.33 -15.08
N LYS A 194 17.00 -7.34 -15.34
CA LYS A 194 17.23 -6.82 -16.70
C LYS A 194 17.86 -7.84 -17.64
N GLU A 195 18.85 -8.59 -17.17
CA GLU A 195 19.55 -9.65 -17.94
C GLU A 195 18.58 -10.72 -18.48
N ASN A 196 17.41 -10.88 -17.84
CA ASN A 196 16.38 -11.80 -18.27
C ASN A 196 15.45 -11.28 -19.39
N ASN A 197 15.64 -10.07 -19.93
CA ASN A 197 14.74 -9.34 -20.86
C ASN A 197 13.46 -8.78 -20.21
N ILE A 198 13.58 -8.06 -19.09
CA ILE A 198 12.46 -7.34 -18.46
C ILE A 198 12.43 -5.90 -18.95
N ASP A 199 11.28 -5.47 -19.48
CA ASP A 199 11.08 -4.15 -20.11
C ASP A 199 10.91 -3.03 -19.06
N PHE A 200 10.35 -3.37 -17.89
CA PHE A 200 9.93 -2.41 -16.88
C PHE A 200 10.05 -2.95 -15.45
N ILE A 201 10.53 -2.15 -14.50
CA ILE A 201 10.65 -2.54 -13.08
C ILE A 201 9.83 -1.59 -12.18
N ILE A 202 8.85 -2.16 -11.46
CA ILE A 202 8.07 -1.51 -10.41
C ILE A 202 8.70 -1.88 -9.06
N ALA A 203 8.91 -0.91 -8.17
CA ALA A 203 9.31 -1.14 -6.79
C ALA A 203 8.20 -0.70 -5.82
N LEU A 204 7.66 -1.63 -5.04
CA LEU A 204 6.80 -1.33 -3.90
C LEU A 204 7.73 -1.10 -2.70
N SER A 205 7.74 0.11 -2.17
CA SER A 205 8.79 0.55 -1.23
C SER A 205 8.19 1.16 0.04
N SER A 206 8.50 0.60 1.20
CA SER A 206 8.07 1.15 2.49
C SER A 206 9.24 1.85 3.20
N PHE A 207 9.14 3.16 3.39
CA PHE A 207 10.10 3.94 4.18
C PHE A 207 9.54 4.30 5.55
N GLY A 208 10.45 4.56 6.49
CA GLY A 208 10.11 4.92 7.86
C GLY A 208 9.80 6.40 8.02
N GLU A 209 10.34 6.97 9.10
CA GLU A 209 10.10 8.36 9.49
C GLU A 209 11.38 9.21 9.44
N ASN A 210 12.56 8.57 9.29
CA ASN A 210 13.84 9.25 9.18
C ASN A 210 14.15 9.62 7.72
N THR A 211 15.13 10.50 7.53
CA THR A 211 15.45 11.07 6.20
C THR A 211 16.56 10.32 5.46
N GLU A 212 17.31 9.46 6.15
CA GLU A 212 18.46 8.72 5.61
C GLU A 212 18.06 7.80 4.44
N TRP A 213 17.02 6.97 4.63
CA TRP A 213 16.51 6.09 3.58
C TRP A 213 15.18 6.59 3.03
N ASN A 214 15.24 7.25 1.87
CA ASN A 214 14.06 7.73 1.16
C ASN A 214 14.09 7.35 -0.32
N ALA A 215 12.90 7.32 -0.95
CA ALA A 215 12.73 6.95 -2.36
C ALA A 215 13.56 7.80 -3.33
N THR A 216 13.77 9.08 -3.03
CA THR A 216 14.54 9.98 -3.89
C THR A 216 16.02 9.57 -3.92
N GLU A 217 16.58 9.22 -2.78
CA GLU A 217 17.99 8.82 -2.69
C GLU A 217 18.24 7.43 -3.30
N LEU A 218 17.32 6.48 -3.10
CA LEU A 218 17.38 5.20 -3.83
C LEU A 218 17.26 5.40 -5.35
N ALA A 219 16.34 6.23 -5.83
CA ALA A 219 16.16 6.50 -7.26
C ALA A 219 17.37 7.19 -7.91
N LYS A 220 18.14 7.98 -7.17
CA LYS A 220 19.42 8.54 -7.65
C LYS A 220 20.49 7.46 -7.82
N ASN A 221 20.68 6.63 -6.79
CA ASN A 221 21.83 5.73 -6.67
C ASN A 221 21.59 4.34 -7.29
N ILE A 222 20.34 3.98 -7.60
CA ILE A 222 19.95 2.64 -8.08
C ILE A 222 19.30 2.75 -9.48
N PRO A 223 20.11 2.88 -10.55
CA PRO A 223 19.60 3.09 -11.90
C PRO A 223 18.97 1.82 -12.48
N GLY A 224 17.66 1.84 -12.72
CA GLY A 224 16.98 0.78 -13.47
C GLY A 224 15.57 0.45 -13.05
N ILE A 225 15.18 0.86 -11.83
CA ILE A 225 13.78 0.93 -11.44
C ILE A 225 13.11 1.98 -12.33
N ASP A 226 11.90 1.70 -12.82
CA ASP A 226 11.14 2.59 -13.69
C ASP A 226 10.05 3.35 -12.92
N LEU A 227 9.42 2.68 -11.97
CA LEU A 227 8.38 3.22 -11.09
C LEU A 227 8.62 2.76 -9.66
N MET A 228 8.55 3.68 -8.71
CA MET A 228 8.48 3.43 -7.28
C MET A 228 7.10 3.84 -6.77
N VAL A 229 6.36 2.91 -6.18
CA VAL A 229 5.14 3.18 -5.39
C VAL A 229 5.55 3.10 -3.92
N VAL A 230 5.26 4.15 -3.15
CA VAL A 230 5.98 4.45 -1.92
C VAL A 230 5.05 4.64 -0.73
N SER A 231 5.39 4.06 0.42
CA SER A 231 4.81 4.38 1.74
C SER A 231 5.82 5.09 2.66
N GLY A 232 5.33 5.72 3.73
CA GLY A 232 6.12 6.36 4.77
C GLY A 232 5.53 7.68 5.28
N GLN A 233 6.30 8.44 6.07
CA GLN A 233 5.88 9.77 6.53
C GLN A 233 6.05 10.88 5.48
N GLY A 234 5.40 12.03 5.70
CA GLY A 234 5.40 13.18 4.79
C GLY A 234 4.29 13.17 3.73
N LYS A 235 4.24 14.24 2.92
CA LYS A 235 3.15 14.47 1.94
C LYS A 235 3.18 13.46 0.78
N ALA A 236 2.04 13.28 0.13
CA ALA A 236 1.95 12.59 -1.16
C ALA A 236 2.84 13.27 -2.21
N MET A 237 3.40 12.47 -3.13
CA MET A 237 4.37 12.92 -4.12
C MET A 237 4.11 12.28 -5.48
N ASN A 238 4.38 13.04 -6.53
CA ASN A 238 4.48 12.55 -7.90
C ASN A 238 5.64 13.30 -8.54
N GLN A 239 6.78 12.64 -8.72
CA GLN A 239 7.99 13.26 -9.26
C GLN A 239 8.85 12.26 -10.05
N LYS A 240 9.65 12.78 -10.99
CA LYS A 240 10.67 11.99 -11.68
C LYS A 240 12.05 12.30 -11.08
N MET A 241 12.81 11.26 -10.73
CA MET A 241 14.20 11.35 -10.30
C MET A 241 15.05 10.51 -11.24
N ASN A 242 15.95 11.15 -11.99
CA ASN A 242 16.63 10.56 -13.15
C ASN A 242 15.62 9.93 -14.13
N ASN A 243 15.66 8.61 -14.31
CA ASN A 243 14.73 7.86 -15.16
C ASN A 243 13.64 7.11 -14.36
N THR A 244 13.60 7.29 -13.04
CA THR A 244 12.68 6.63 -12.12
C THR A 244 11.53 7.57 -11.77
N TYR A 245 10.28 7.11 -11.94
CA TYR A 245 9.10 7.82 -11.44
C TYR A 245 8.84 7.43 -9.99
N ILE A 246 8.47 8.38 -9.13
CA ILE A 246 8.23 8.15 -7.70
C ILE A 246 6.84 8.68 -7.36
N ILE A 247 5.99 7.77 -6.86
CA ILE A 247 4.59 8.00 -6.54
C ILE A 247 4.34 7.64 -5.08
N LYS A 248 3.63 8.50 -4.36
CA LYS A 248 3.19 8.28 -2.98
C LYS A 248 1.80 8.86 -2.78
N GLU A 249 0.89 8.06 -2.23
CA GLU A 249 -0.45 8.47 -1.83
C GLU A 249 -0.51 9.01 -0.41
N GLU A 250 -1.61 9.68 -0.10
CA GLU A 250 -1.94 10.13 1.25
C GLU A 250 -2.41 8.93 2.07
N ASN A 251 -1.67 8.60 3.13
CA ASN A 251 -1.88 7.44 4.01
C ASN A 251 -3.34 7.28 4.46
N SER A 252 -3.75 6.04 4.78
CA SER A 252 -5.08 5.76 5.34
C SER A 252 -6.23 6.23 4.42
N PHE A 253 -6.11 5.95 3.12
CA PHE A 253 -7.06 6.35 2.07
C PHE A 253 -7.30 7.85 1.93
N GLY A 254 -6.34 8.71 2.29
CA GLY A 254 -6.40 10.14 1.94
C GLY A 254 -6.41 10.34 0.41
N SER A 255 -5.75 9.44 -0.33
CA SER A 255 -5.88 9.32 -1.78
C SER A 255 -5.67 7.88 -2.27
N ILE A 256 -6.01 7.65 -3.54
CA ILE A 256 -5.70 6.44 -4.32
C ILE A 256 -5.02 6.90 -5.61
N GLY A 257 -3.93 6.22 -5.97
CA GLY A 257 -3.24 6.47 -7.23
C GLY A 257 -3.83 5.64 -8.37
N VAL A 258 -3.88 6.22 -9.56
CA VAL A 258 -4.16 5.53 -10.83
C VAL A 258 -3.05 5.88 -11.81
N THR A 259 -2.20 4.90 -12.10
CA THR A 259 -0.97 5.09 -12.90
C THR A 259 -1.03 4.27 -14.17
N LYS A 260 -1.17 4.94 -15.31
CA LYS A 260 -1.17 4.34 -16.65
C LYS A 260 0.26 4.26 -17.18
N VAL A 261 0.65 3.09 -17.71
CA VAL A 261 2.04 2.79 -18.09
C VAL A 261 2.10 2.19 -19.50
N ASP A 262 2.93 2.77 -20.37
CA ASP A 262 3.44 2.11 -21.58
C ASP A 262 4.80 1.48 -21.25
N LEU A 263 4.86 0.15 -21.31
CA LEU A 263 6.05 -0.63 -20.97
C LEU A 263 7.12 -0.57 -22.08
N LYS A 264 6.78 -0.17 -23.31
CA LYS A 264 7.71 -0.07 -24.46
C LYS A 264 8.16 1.35 -24.80
N ALA A 265 7.46 2.39 -24.36
CA ALA A 265 7.92 3.77 -24.58
C ALA A 265 9.31 4.00 -23.96
N ASP A 266 10.14 4.78 -24.65
CA ASP A 266 11.49 5.14 -24.18
C ASP A 266 11.45 5.80 -22.79
N LYS A 267 12.43 5.54 -21.94
CA LYS A 267 12.46 6.02 -20.54
C LYS A 267 12.43 7.57 -20.41
N LYS A 268 12.78 8.29 -21.48
CA LYS A 268 12.71 9.76 -21.56
C LYS A 268 11.34 10.28 -22.03
N SER A 269 10.49 9.44 -22.63
CA SER A 269 9.15 9.83 -23.07
C SER A 269 8.33 10.36 -21.89
N LEU A 270 7.74 11.55 -22.08
CA LEU A 270 6.96 12.23 -21.05
C LEU A 270 5.67 11.48 -20.70
N ASN A 271 5.07 10.79 -21.68
CA ASN A 271 3.79 10.10 -21.54
C ASN A 271 3.94 8.59 -21.23
N ARG A 272 5.17 8.10 -20.98
CA ARG A 272 5.43 6.69 -20.64
C ARG A 272 4.71 6.26 -19.35
N ILE A 273 4.62 7.16 -18.38
CA ILE A 273 3.96 6.95 -17.09
C ILE A 273 3.09 8.19 -16.85
N VAL A 274 1.78 8.00 -16.79
CA VAL A 274 0.82 9.07 -16.50
C VAL A 274 0.08 8.69 -15.21
N HIS A 275 0.28 9.51 -14.17
CA HIS A 275 -0.29 9.29 -12.85
C HIS A 275 -1.37 10.32 -12.52
N GLU A 276 -2.51 9.82 -12.08
CA GLU A 276 -3.64 10.57 -11.54
C GLU A 276 -3.82 10.18 -10.07
N LYS A 277 -4.07 11.19 -9.22
CA LYS A 277 -4.35 10.99 -7.79
C LYS A 277 -5.81 11.32 -7.51
N LEU A 278 -6.57 10.34 -7.04
CA LEU A 278 -7.98 10.47 -6.66
C LEU A 278 -8.09 10.71 -5.15
N LYS A 279 -8.82 11.74 -4.74
CA LYS A 279 -9.22 12.02 -3.36
C LYS A 279 -10.70 11.74 -3.16
N LEU A 280 -11.14 11.68 -1.90
CA LEU A 280 -12.56 11.54 -1.55
C LEU A 280 -13.44 12.66 -2.14
N SER A 281 -12.89 13.87 -2.34
CA SER A 281 -13.58 14.99 -3.00
C SER A 281 -13.93 14.73 -4.46
N ASP A 282 -13.18 13.85 -5.12
CA ASP A 282 -13.22 13.65 -6.56
C ASP A 282 -14.17 12.50 -6.93
N ILE A 283 -14.65 11.77 -5.91
CA ILE A 283 -15.61 10.68 -6.04
C ILE A 283 -17.02 11.24 -5.87
N TYR A 284 -17.82 11.14 -6.93
CA TYR A 284 -19.23 11.54 -6.88
C TYR A 284 -20.02 10.66 -5.90
N ILE A 285 -20.45 11.27 -4.78
CA ILE A 285 -21.41 10.68 -3.84
C ILE A 285 -22.78 11.30 -4.14
N PRO A 286 -23.78 10.51 -4.62
CA PRO A 286 -25.12 11.00 -4.91
C PRO A 286 -25.74 11.70 -3.70
N GLU A 287 -26.47 12.80 -3.90
CA GLU A 287 -27.07 13.56 -2.78
C GLU A 287 -28.09 12.76 -1.96
N ASN A 288 -28.66 11.71 -2.55
CA ASN A 288 -29.55 10.79 -1.84
C ASN A 288 -28.80 9.84 -0.88
N GLU A 289 -27.51 9.55 -1.14
CA GLU A 289 -26.63 8.80 -0.24
C GLU A 289 -25.95 9.71 0.79
N ARG A 290 -25.74 11.00 0.48
CA ARG A 290 -25.35 12.01 1.49
C ARG A 290 -26.36 12.13 2.64
N LYS A 291 -27.58 11.60 2.50
CA LYS A 291 -28.65 11.63 3.50
C LYS A 291 -28.72 10.39 4.40
N THR A 292 -27.84 9.40 4.25
CA THR A 292 -27.73 8.24 5.17
C THR A 292 -26.51 8.29 6.11
N THR A 293 -25.79 9.43 6.14
CA THR A 293 -25.11 9.90 7.35
C THR A 293 -25.80 11.17 7.87
N LYS A 294 -27.02 10.98 8.41
CA LYS A 294 -27.19 11.53 9.77
C LYS A 294 -26.12 10.86 10.60
N GLU A 295 -25.32 11.66 11.31
CA GLU A 295 -24.51 11.13 12.39
C GLU A 295 -25.40 10.20 13.22
N SER A 296 -24.97 8.97 13.45
CA SER A 296 -25.50 8.22 14.58
C SER A 296 -25.03 8.98 15.79
N THR A 297 -25.82 9.97 16.21
CA THR A 297 -25.65 10.64 17.48
C THR A 297 -25.98 9.58 18.53
N ILE A 298 -24.96 8.79 18.87
CA ILE A 298 -24.87 8.20 20.20
C ILE A 298 -24.98 9.42 21.11
N LYS A 299 -26.16 9.59 21.72
CA LYS A 299 -26.34 10.55 22.80
C LYS A 299 -25.63 9.95 23.99
N GLU A 300 -24.31 10.07 24.00
CA GLU A 300 -23.51 9.97 25.21
C GLU A 300 -23.95 11.13 26.10
N GLU A 301 -24.84 10.85 27.05
CA GLU A 301 -25.12 11.79 28.11
C GLU A 301 -23.90 11.75 29.04
N ILE A 302 -22.94 12.64 28.78
CA ILE A 302 -21.72 12.77 29.57
C ILE A 302 -22.14 13.17 30.99
N THR A 303 -22.21 12.19 31.88
CA THR A 303 -22.44 12.41 33.29
C THR A 303 -21.17 13.01 33.93
N LYS A 304 -21.40 13.70 35.05
CA LYS A 304 -20.48 14.62 35.73
C LYS A 304 -19.02 14.13 35.76
N GLY A 305 -18.13 14.82 35.04
CA GLY A 305 -16.70 14.52 35.04
C GLY A 305 -16.03 14.85 36.38
N GLU A 306 -15.02 14.07 36.74
CA GLU A 306 -14.24 14.24 37.98
C GLU A 306 -12.80 14.65 37.67
N ASP A 307 -12.28 15.60 38.44
CA ASP A 307 -10.91 16.08 38.34
C ASP A 307 -9.96 15.10 39.05
N ILE A 308 -9.12 14.39 38.28
CA ILE A 308 -8.06 13.53 38.81
C ILE A 308 -6.68 14.18 38.64
N TYR A 309 -5.71 13.76 39.47
CA TYR A 309 -4.32 14.19 39.39
C TYR A 309 -3.44 13.01 39.03
N TYR A 310 -3.02 12.93 37.77
CA TYR A 310 -2.28 11.79 37.22
C TYR A 310 -0.77 12.08 37.18
N LYS A 311 0.02 11.18 37.76
CA LYS A 311 1.49 11.23 37.71
C LYS A 311 2.01 10.49 36.49
N VAL A 312 2.63 11.22 35.57
CA VAL A 312 3.10 10.72 34.26
C VAL A 312 4.16 9.63 34.41
N GLN A 313 3.95 8.51 33.72
CA GLN A 313 4.87 7.38 33.65
C GLN A 313 5.67 7.41 32.33
N PRO A 314 6.81 6.68 32.24
CA PRO A 314 7.53 6.50 30.99
C PRO A 314 6.61 5.95 29.89
N GLY A 315 6.57 6.64 28.74
CA GLY A 315 5.77 6.25 27.58
C GLY A 315 4.37 6.89 27.48
N ASN A 316 3.89 7.61 28.50
CA ASN A 316 2.68 8.40 28.34
C ASN A 316 2.90 9.60 27.39
N THR A 317 1.83 9.99 26.69
CA THR A 317 1.72 11.24 25.93
C THR A 317 0.40 11.92 26.28
N LEU A 318 0.26 13.22 25.97
CA LEU A 318 -1.05 13.89 26.11
C LEU A 318 -2.16 13.15 25.36
N TYR A 319 -1.85 12.54 24.22
CA TYR A 319 -2.80 11.79 23.41
C TYR A 319 -3.18 10.45 24.04
N SER A 320 -2.24 9.73 24.67
CA SER A 320 -2.58 8.51 25.42
C SER A 320 -3.44 8.82 26.63
N LEU A 321 -3.12 9.88 27.37
CA LEU A 321 -3.87 10.32 28.56
C LEU A 321 -5.27 10.84 28.20
N ALA A 322 -5.39 11.59 27.11
CA ALA A 322 -6.69 12.03 26.59
C ALA A 322 -7.58 10.84 26.24
N ARG A 323 -7.02 9.80 25.60
CA ARG A 323 -7.73 8.56 25.28
C ARG A 323 -8.10 7.76 26.53
N GLU A 324 -7.18 7.61 27.47
CA GLU A 324 -7.35 6.82 28.71
C GLU A 324 -8.46 7.37 29.60
N TYR A 325 -8.56 8.70 29.73
CA TYR A 325 -9.54 9.38 30.58
C TYR A 325 -10.75 9.96 29.84
N ASN A 326 -10.96 9.52 28.60
CA ASN A 326 -12.05 9.92 27.71
C ASN A 326 -12.24 11.46 27.62
N THR A 327 -11.15 12.16 27.39
CA THR A 327 -11.09 13.62 27.33
C THR A 327 -10.30 14.07 26.11
N THR A 328 -9.98 15.36 25.99
CA THR A 328 -9.20 15.87 24.84
C THR A 328 -7.84 16.40 25.28
N VAL A 329 -6.88 16.38 24.35
CA VAL A 329 -5.55 16.99 24.54
C VAL A 329 -5.68 18.47 24.90
N ASP A 330 -6.61 19.17 24.28
CA ASP A 330 -6.86 20.59 24.54
C ASP A 330 -7.48 20.84 25.91
N GLU A 331 -8.34 19.93 26.39
CA GLU A 331 -8.91 20.00 27.74
C GLU A 331 -7.84 19.75 28.83
N ILE A 332 -6.95 18.76 28.62
CA ILE A 332 -5.80 18.53 29.51
C ILE A 332 -4.89 19.77 29.54
N LYS A 333 -4.60 20.40 28.40
CA LYS A 333 -3.82 21.65 28.35
C LYS A 333 -4.54 22.82 29.03
N ARG A 334 -5.86 22.94 28.85
CA ARG A 334 -6.68 23.98 29.49
C ARG A 334 -6.65 23.89 31.02
N LEU A 335 -6.56 22.68 31.57
CA LEU A 335 -6.43 22.42 33.01
C LEU A 335 -4.98 22.56 33.51
N ASN A 336 -3.99 22.52 32.63
CA ASN A 336 -2.55 22.60 32.95
C ASN A 336 -1.85 23.61 32.01
N PRO A 337 -2.07 24.93 32.20
CA PRO A 337 -1.54 25.96 31.30
C PRO A 337 0.00 26.07 31.31
N ASN A 338 0.68 25.31 32.18
CA ASN A 338 2.13 25.14 32.23
C ASN A 338 2.68 24.08 31.25
N ILE A 339 1.84 23.41 30.46
CA ILE A 339 2.26 22.45 29.45
C ILE A 339 2.61 23.19 28.15
N GLU A 340 3.91 23.27 27.83
CA GLU A 340 4.39 23.85 26.58
C GLU A 340 4.32 22.84 25.41
N GLY A 341 3.63 23.23 24.33
CA GLY A 341 3.48 22.40 23.13
C GLY A 341 2.68 21.13 23.39
N ASN A 342 3.34 19.96 23.30
CA ASN A 342 2.78 18.64 23.65
C ASN A 342 3.64 17.91 24.70
N ASN A 343 4.57 18.61 25.35
CA ASN A 343 5.63 18.01 26.14
C ASN A 343 5.18 17.82 27.61
N ILE A 344 4.93 16.58 28.00
CA ILE A 344 4.72 16.19 29.40
C ILE A 344 5.95 15.47 29.94
N LYS A 345 6.32 15.74 31.20
CA LYS A 345 7.52 15.14 31.81
C LYS A 345 7.16 13.96 32.70
N VAL A 346 7.92 12.87 32.56
CA VAL A 346 7.81 11.70 33.43
C VAL A 346 8.03 12.13 34.89
N GLY A 347 7.13 11.72 35.77
CA GLY A 347 7.15 12.04 37.19
C GLY A 347 6.44 13.35 37.58
N GLU A 348 6.11 14.23 36.63
CA GLU A 348 5.22 15.37 36.90
C GLU A 348 3.76 14.91 37.01
N THR A 349 2.95 15.66 37.74
CA THR A 349 1.52 15.37 37.96
C THR A 349 0.68 16.42 37.26
N TYR A 350 -0.23 15.99 36.39
CA TYR A 350 -1.16 16.88 35.67
C TYR A 350 -2.61 16.60 36.06
N LYS A 351 -3.42 17.66 36.03
CA LYS A 351 -4.85 17.60 36.29
C LYS A 351 -5.61 17.14 35.04
N ILE A 352 -6.37 16.06 35.13
CA ILE A 352 -7.13 15.50 34.01
C ILE A 352 -8.60 15.45 34.40
N LEU A 353 -9.49 15.92 33.53
CA LEU A 353 -10.93 15.72 33.69
C LEU A 353 -11.30 14.35 33.12
N GLU A 354 -11.56 13.38 33.99
CA GLU A 354 -12.06 12.06 33.60
C GLU A 354 -13.56 12.15 33.30
N LYS A 355 -13.98 11.71 32.11
CA LYS A 355 -15.40 11.68 31.71
C LYS A 355 -15.93 10.25 31.70
N LYS A 356 -16.74 9.94 32.70
CA LYS A 356 -17.48 8.66 32.78
C LYS A 356 -18.58 8.64 31.72
N VAL A 357 -18.75 7.49 31.06
CA VAL A 357 -19.76 7.28 30.02
C VAL A 357 -20.71 6.19 30.48
N ASP A 358 -21.93 6.59 30.85
CA ASP A 358 -23.01 5.66 31.11
C ASP A 358 -23.68 5.29 29.78
N ILE A 359 -23.40 4.09 29.27
CA ILE A 359 -24.01 3.59 28.02
C ILE A 359 -25.45 3.18 28.33
N ILE A 360 -26.42 3.99 27.92
CA ILE A 360 -27.85 3.64 28.02
C ILE A 360 -28.18 2.57 26.97
N GLU A 361 -28.16 1.30 27.38
CA GLU A 361 -28.56 0.19 26.53
C GLU A 361 -30.02 0.31 26.07
N LYS A 362 -30.22 0.36 24.74
CA LYS A 362 -31.54 0.19 24.14
C LYS A 362 -31.52 -0.85 23.02
N LYS A 363 -31.48 -2.12 23.46
CA LYS A 363 -31.88 -3.33 22.72
C LYS A 363 -31.22 -3.54 21.35
N VAL A 364 -29.94 -3.90 21.37
CA VAL A 364 -29.20 -4.49 20.22
C VAL A 364 -28.78 -5.93 20.58
N GLU A 365 -29.75 -6.83 20.67
CA GLU A 365 -29.54 -8.22 21.12
C GLU A 365 -29.33 -9.20 19.94
N THR A 366 -29.45 -8.71 18.70
CA THR A 366 -29.56 -9.54 17.48
C THR A 366 -28.31 -9.58 16.59
N GLU A 367 -27.31 -8.73 16.82
CA GLU A 367 -26.11 -8.66 15.95
C GLU A 367 -24.86 -9.28 16.61
N THR A 368 -24.64 -9.04 17.90
CA THR A 368 -23.50 -9.62 18.65
C THR A 368 -23.54 -11.14 18.68
N ASN A 369 -24.73 -11.73 18.84
CA ASN A 369 -24.92 -13.17 18.81
C ASN A 369 -24.63 -13.76 17.42
N LYS A 370 -25.01 -13.08 16.33
CA LYS A 370 -24.64 -13.49 14.96
C LYS A 370 -23.14 -13.40 14.70
N ALA A 371 -22.48 -12.34 15.15
CA ALA A 371 -21.03 -12.21 15.02
C ALA A 371 -20.30 -13.31 15.78
N LYS A 372 -20.84 -13.76 16.93
CA LYS A 372 -20.29 -14.84 17.74
C LYS A 372 -20.57 -16.24 17.16
N GLU A 373 -21.81 -16.54 16.74
CA GLU A 373 -22.14 -17.77 16.01
C GLU A 373 -21.33 -17.91 14.71
N MET A 374 -21.11 -16.80 14.00
CA MET A 374 -20.27 -16.78 12.80
C MET A 374 -18.78 -16.99 13.12
N TYR A 375 -18.33 -16.73 14.36
CA TYR A 375 -16.97 -17.03 14.82
C TYR A 375 -16.82 -18.50 15.23
N GLU A 376 -17.77 -19.01 16.02
CA GLU A 376 -17.76 -20.40 16.53
C GLU A 376 -17.97 -21.45 15.41
N ASN A 377 -18.75 -21.14 14.37
CA ASN A 377 -18.82 -21.97 13.16
C ASN A 377 -17.57 -21.87 12.26
N PHE A 378 -16.66 -20.91 12.47
CA PHE A 378 -15.49 -20.74 11.60
C PHE A 378 -14.30 -21.61 12.03
N ASP A 379 -14.14 -21.87 13.33
CA ASP A 379 -13.09 -22.74 13.85
C ASP A 379 -13.31 -24.22 13.46
N SER A 380 -14.55 -24.67 13.25
CA SER A 380 -14.83 -26.04 12.79
C SER A 380 -14.35 -26.30 11.36
N ILE A 381 -14.47 -25.30 10.47
CA ILE A 381 -14.04 -25.39 9.06
C ILE A 381 -12.50 -25.39 8.95
N ALA A 382 -11.80 -24.71 9.86
CA ALA A 382 -10.35 -24.63 9.85
C ALA A 382 -9.65 -25.96 10.18
N VAL A 383 -10.36 -26.93 10.77
CA VAL A 383 -9.83 -28.27 11.11
C VAL A 383 -9.87 -29.24 9.92
N GLU A 384 -10.75 -29.02 8.93
CA GLU A 384 -10.95 -29.95 7.79
C GLU A 384 -10.06 -29.68 6.58
N MET A 385 -9.23 -28.62 6.59
CA MET A 385 -8.40 -28.21 5.43
C MET A 385 -6.91 -28.63 5.50
N ASN A 386 -6.56 -29.61 6.34
CA ASN A 386 -5.30 -30.33 6.21
C ASN A 386 -5.46 -31.41 5.12
N ASP A 387 -5.15 -31.07 3.86
CA ASP A 387 -4.61 -31.98 2.82
C ASP A 387 -4.57 -31.28 1.44
N MET A 388 -3.61 -30.38 1.22
CA MET A 388 -3.14 -30.00 -0.13
C MET A 388 -1.64 -29.68 -0.13
N GLU A 389 -0.86 -30.55 -0.77
CA GLU A 389 0.59 -30.42 -0.93
C GLU A 389 0.99 -29.43 -2.04
N ASN A 390 2.20 -28.87 -1.91
CA ASN A 390 3.11 -28.33 -2.93
C ASN A 390 2.54 -27.60 -4.17
N ILE A 391 2.82 -26.29 -4.28
CA ILE A 391 2.71 -25.51 -5.53
C ILE A 391 3.93 -24.59 -5.72
N PRO A 392 4.81 -24.86 -6.70
CA PRO A 392 5.82 -23.92 -7.17
C PRO A 392 5.47 -23.28 -8.52
N ASP A 393 5.32 -21.95 -8.58
CA ASP A 393 5.71 -21.12 -9.74
C ASP A 393 5.92 -19.64 -9.35
N ASN A 394 6.63 -18.87 -10.18
CA ASN A 394 7.04 -17.47 -9.98
C ASN A 394 6.36 -16.46 -10.93
N THR A 395 5.30 -16.86 -11.63
CA THR A 395 4.70 -16.10 -12.74
C THR A 395 3.36 -15.45 -12.37
N LEU A 396 3.15 -14.19 -12.76
CA LEU A 396 1.85 -13.50 -12.71
C LEU A 396 1.36 -13.19 -14.14
N GLU A 397 0.34 -13.91 -14.61
CA GLU A 397 -0.47 -13.46 -15.76
C GLU A 397 -1.62 -12.57 -15.29
N VAL A 398 -1.90 -11.48 -16.04
CA VAL A 398 -2.88 -10.49 -15.61
C VAL A 398 -4.32 -10.85 -16.03
N GLY A 399 -4.51 -11.83 -16.94
CA GLY A 399 -5.82 -12.08 -17.59
C GLY A 399 -6.52 -13.43 -17.39
N LYS A 400 -5.83 -14.50 -16.95
CA LYS A 400 -6.30 -15.92 -16.94
C LYS A 400 -5.45 -16.77 -15.97
N ILE A 401 -5.78 -18.00 -15.54
CA ILE A 401 -7.05 -18.76 -15.27
C ILE A 401 -6.72 -19.81 -14.17
N ASP A 402 -7.64 -20.73 -13.83
CA ASP A 402 -7.40 -21.92 -12.97
C ASP A 402 -6.07 -22.69 -13.19
N ILE A 403 -5.55 -23.24 -12.09
CA ILE A 403 -4.52 -24.30 -11.98
C ILE A 403 -5.22 -25.64 -12.34
N PRO A 404 -4.67 -26.64 -13.09
CA PRO A 404 -3.27 -27.13 -13.02
C PRO A 404 -2.61 -27.67 -14.33
N LYS A 405 -1.27 -27.79 -14.32
CA LYS A 405 -0.55 -29.08 -14.39
C LYS A 405 0.98 -28.91 -14.36
N ASP A 406 1.64 -29.89 -13.77
CA ASP A 406 3.10 -29.97 -13.59
C ASP A 406 3.88 -30.00 -14.91
N ILE A 407 5.09 -29.42 -14.91
CA ILE A 407 6.24 -29.91 -15.70
C ILE A 407 7.56 -29.33 -15.11
N GLU A 408 8.42 -30.24 -14.64
CA GLU A 408 9.88 -30.15 -14.62
C GLU A 408 10.60 -29.04 -13.81
N VAL A 409 10.49 -29.08 -12.48
CA VAL A 409 11.54 -28.53 -11.59
C VAL A 409 12.76 -29.48 -11.49
N GLU A 410 12.55 -30.79 -11.67
CA GLU A 410 13.59 -31.82 -11.43
C GLU A 410 14.79 -31.73 -12.38
N LYS A 411 14.61 -31.34 -13.66
CA LYS A 411 15.73 -31.20 -14.62
C LYS A 411 16.74 -30.13 -14.23
N LEU A 412 16.34 -29.09 -13.50
CA LEU A 412 17.26 -28.04 -13.08
C LEU A 412 18.20 -28.50 -11.94
N ILE A 413 17.75 -29.46 -11.13
CA ILE A 413 18.51 -30.02 -10.01
C ILE A 413 19.59 -30.99 -10.52
N GLU A 414 19.32 -31.72 -11.60
CA GLU A 414 20.27 -32.67 -12.20
C GLU A 414 21.41 -31.99 -12.97
N THR A 415 21.27 -30.70 -13.33
CA THR A 415 22.35 -29.92 -13.99
C THR A 415 23.27 -29.21 -12.98
N LEU A 416 23.04 -29.38 -11.68
CA LEU A 416 23.78 -28.75 -10.58
C LEU A 416 24.44 -29.77 -9.62
N LYS A 417 24.66 -31.00 -10.11
CA LYS A 417 25.55 -32.02 -9.54
C LYS A 417 26.70 -32.30 -10.50
#